data_AF-A0A645J4V5-F1
#
_entry.id   AF-A0A645J4V5-F1
#
_cell.length_a   1.000
_cell.length_b   1.000
_cell.length_c   1.000
_cell.angle_alpha   90.00
_cell.angle_beta   90.00
_cell.angle_gamma   90.00
#
_symmetry.space_group_name_H-M   'P 1'
#
loop_
_entity.id
_entity.type
_entity.pdbx_description
1 polymer ?
#
loop_
_entity_poly.entity_id
_entity_poly.type
_entity_poly.pdbx_seq_one_letter_code
_entity_poly.pdbx_strand_id
1 'polypeptide(L)'
;MWISPNNVDAEPKTISSKGGGSCLSISPDSSKIAFTDASGKLYVAYLAEGAVIEIFDGNTSYLEWLGESRTLVFSATPANGSLSNIYRATIP
;
A
#
# COMPACT_ATOMS: atom_id res chain seq x y z
N MET A 1 5.18 5.84 -7.95
CA MET A 1 3.74 5.59 -8.01
C MET A 1 3.04 6.86 -8.43
N TRP A 2 2.28 6.75 -9.51
CA TRP A 2 1.48 7.83 -10.09
C TRP A 2 0.01 7.44 -10.01
N ILE A 3 -0.86 8.41 -9.81
CA ILE A 3 -2.30 8.26 -10.02
C ILE A 3 -2.68 9.10 -11.23
N SER A 4 -3.35 8.48 -12.18
CA SER A 4 -3.78 9.12 -13.42
C SER A 4 -5.28 8.98 -13.52
N PRO A 5 -6.02 10.08 -13.63
CA PRO A 5 -7.43 10.01 -13.99
C PRO A 5 -7.59 9.33 -15.35
N ASN A 6 -8.63 8.51 -15.50
CA ASN A 6 -8.96 7.89 -16.79
C ASN A 6 -9.87 8.79 -17.66
N ASN A 7 -9.91 10.10 -17.36
CA ASN A 7 -10.47 11.10 -18.24
C ASN A 7 -9.34 11.84 -18.94
N VAL A 8 -9.52 12.13 -20.23
CA VAL A 8 -8.46 12.59 -21.15
C VAL A 8 -7.86 13.96 -20.83
N ASP A 9 -8.43 14.70 -19.87
CA ASP A 9 -8.07 16.11 -19.62
C ASP A 9 -7.29 16.35 -18.32
N ALA A 10 -6.99 15.30 -17.53
CA ALA A 10 -6.33 15.48 -16.24
C ALA A 10 -4.93 14.83 -16.20
N GLU A 11 -3.94 15.63 -15.79
CA GLU A 11 -2.55 15.22 -15.72
C GLU A 11 -2.30 14.17 -14.62
N PRO A 12 -1.43 13.17 -14.85
CA PRO A 12 -0.97 12.26 -13.83
C PRO A 12 -0.32 12.98 -12.64
N LYS A 13 -0.69 12.59 -11.42
CA LYS A 13 -0.09 13.10 -10.19
C LYS A 13 0.82 12.07 -9.55
N THR A 14 2.05 12.45 -9.20
CA THR A 14 2.92 11.60 -8.38
C THR A 14 2.36 11.50 -6.96
N ILE A 15 2.20 10.29 -6.45
CA ILE A 15 1.84 10.03 -5.05
C ILE A 15 3.07 9.70 -4.20
N SER A 16 4.03 8.97 -4.78
CA SER A 16 5.24 8.56 -4.07
C SER A 16 6.34 8.11 -5.02
N SER A 17 7.61 8.26 -4.64
CA SER A 17 8.72 7.59 -5.32
C SER A 17 8.86 6.10 -4.96
N LYS A 18 8.22 5.63 -3.88
CA LYS A 18 8.36 4.27 -3.33
C LYS A 18 7.53 3.18 -4.05
N GLY A 19 7.17 3.39 -5.31
CA GLY A 19 6.40 2.39 -6.06
C GLY A 19 7.27 1.26 -6.64
N GLY A 20 6.65 0.36 -7.42
CA GLY A 20 7.35 -0.63 -8.23
C GLY A 20 7.33 -2.06 -7.69
N GLY A 21 6.58 -2.33 -6.63
CA GLY A 21 6.35 -3.69 -6.13
C GLY A 21 5.24 -4.43 -6.85
N SER A 22 4.93 -5.64 -6.36
CA SER A 22 3.97 -6.57 -6.95
C SER A 22 2.55 -6.49 -6.36
N CYS A 23 2.34 -5.74 -5.28
CA CYS A 23 1.07 -5.69 -4.58
C CYS A 23 0.50 -4.26 -4.55
N LEU A 24 -0.80 -4.14 -4.76
CA LEU A 24 -1.56 -2.90 -4.68
C LEU A 24 -3.00 -3.21 -4.28
N SER A 25 -3.58 -2.41 -3.37
CA SER A 25 -4.97 -2.51 -2.97
C SER A 25 -5.51 -1.16 -2.48
N ILE A 26 -6.72 -0.81 -2.89
CA ILE A 26 -7.39 0.46 -2.53
C ILE A 26 -8.32 0.20 -1.34
N SER A 27 -8.33 1.11 -0.36
CA SER A 27 -9.26 0.99 0.78
C SER A 27 -10.72 1.09 0.32
N PRO A 28 -11.68 0.45 1.02
CA PRO A 28 -13.09 0.48 0.63
C PRO A 28 -13.67 1.91 0.50
N ASP A 29 -13.23 2.85 1.33
CA ASP A 29 -13.60 4.27 1.27
C ASP A 29 -12.85 5.08 0.19
N SER A 30 -11.98 4.44 -0.59
CA SER A 30 -11.14 5.05 -1.63
C SER A 30 -10.21 6.17 -1.16
N SER A 31 -10.00 6.32 0.15
CA SER A 31 -9.13 7.38 0.71
C SER A 31 -7.65 6.99 0.73
N LYS A 32 -7.34 5.70 0.69
CA LYS A 32 -5.98 5.15 0.87
C LYS A 32 -5.63 4.10 -0.18
N ILE A 33 -4.34 4.00 -0.47
CA ILE A 33 -3.78 2.94 -1.32
C ILE A 33 -2.68 2.24 -0.54
N ALA A 34 -2.84 0.93 -0.31
CA ALA A 34 -1.76 0.07 0.15
C ALA A 34 -0.97 -0.43 -1.07
N PHE A 35 0.35 -0.35 -1.03
CA PHE A 35 1.20 -0.79 -2.14
C PHE A 35 2.57 -1.23 -1.65
N THR A 36 3.27 -2.03 -2.46
CA THR A 36 4.66 -2.40 -2.19
C THR A 36 5.65 -1.63 -3.07
N ASP A 37 6.84 -1.40 -2.52
CA ASP A 37 7.98 -0.94 -3.31
C ASP A 37 8.70 -2.11 -4.01
N ALA A 38 9.70 -1.81 -4.83
CA ALA A 38 10.46 -2.82 -5.57
C ALA A 38 11.18 -3.86 -4.69
N SER A 39 11.39 -3.55 -3.40
CA SER A 39 11.96 -4.49 -2.41
C SER A 39 10.91 -5.31 -1.66
N GLY A 40 9.62 -5.01 -1.88
CA GLY A 40 8.49 -5.69 -1.26
C GLY A 40 7.98 -5.04 0.02
N LYS A 41 8.60 -3.96 0.50
CA LYS A 41 8.15 -3.23 1.71
C LYS A 41 6.77 -2.66 1.50
N LEU A 42 5.95 -2.67 2.55
CA LEU A 42 4.56 -2.24 2.49
C LEU A 42 4.39 -0.80 2.94
N TYR A 43 3.73 -0.02 2.10
CA TYR A 43 3.37 1.37 2.34
C TYR A 43 1.86 1.58 2.22
N VAL A 44 1.37 2.63 2.89
CA VAL A 44 0.03 3.18 2.67
C VAL A 44 0.15 4.65 2.29
N ALA A 45 -0.45 5.01 1.15
CA ALA A 45 -0.64 6.39 0.73
C ALA A 45 -2.00 6.90 1.16
N TYR A 46 -2.02 8.10 1.73
CA TYR A 46 -3.19 8.91 2.07
C TYR A 46 -3.42 9.93 0.95
N LEU A 47 -4.50 9.76 0.19
CA LEU A 47 -4.66 10.47 -1.09
C LEU A 47 -4.98 11.95 -0.92
N ALA A 48 -5.78 12.32 0.10
CA ALA A 48 -6.14 13.71 0.36
C ALA A 48 -4.96 14.50 0.93
N GLU A 49 -4.21 13.89 1.84
CA GLU A 49 -3.07 14.47 2.53
C GLU A 49 -1.80 14.47 1.68
N GLY A 50 -1.73 13.61 0.65
CA GLY A 50 -0.51 13.41 -0.14
C GLY A 50 0.63 12.80 0.67
N ALA A 51 0.31 12.08 1.75
CA ALA A 51 1.28 11.49 2.67
C ALA A 51 1.43 9.99 2.40
N VAL A 52 2.62 9.45 2.66
CA VAL A 52 2.89 8.00 2.58
C VAL A 52 3.59 7.56 3.86
N ILE A 53 3.09 6.49 4.45
CA ILE A 53 3.67 5.87 5.65
C ILE A 53 4.12 4.44 5.34
N GLU A 54 5.20 4.03 5.99
CA GLU A 54 5.63 2.62 6.01
C GLU A 54 4.80 1.85 7.03
N ILE A 55 4.28 0.70 6.62
CA ILE A 55 3.49 -0.19 7.48
C ILE A 55 4.29 -1.41 7.90
N PHE A 56 5.14 -1.93 7.01
CA PHE A 56 5.90 -3.14 7.27
C PHE A 56 7.21 -3.19 6.50
N ASP A 57 8.27 -3.58 7.22
CA ASP A 57 9.60 -3.82 6.66
C ASP A 57 9.82 -5.31 6.37
N GLY A 58 9.68 -5.69 5.11
CA GLY A 58 9.87 -7.05 4.64
C GLY A 58 9.25 -7.26 3.27
N ASN A 59 9.24 -8.50 2.80
CA ASN A 59 8.69 -8.86 1.50
C ASN A 59 7.22 -9.25 1.63
N THR A 60 6.32 -8.36 1.23
CA THR A 60 4.87 -8.58 1.24
C THR A 60 4.38 -9.18 -0.07
N SER A 61 3.58 -10.24 0.02
CA SER A 61 3.10 -11.03 -1.13
C SER A 61 1.60 -10.95 -1.38
N TYR A 62 0.80 -10.50 -0.39
CA TYR A 62 -0.65 -10.34 -0.51
C TYR A 62 -1.16 -9.23 0.41
N LEU A 63 -2.19 -8.50 -0.02
CA LEU A 63 -2.80 -7.38 0.69
C LEU A 63 -4.33 -7.44 0.57
N GLU A 64 -5.05 -7.26 1.68
CA GLU A 64 -6.51 -7.12 1.70
C GLU A 64 -6.93 -6.06 2.73
N TRP A 65 -7.77 -5.12 2.32
CA TRP A 65 -8.43 -4.22 3.26
C TRP A 65 -9.67 -4.88 3.85
N LEU A 66 -9.90 -4.69 5.15
CA LEU A 66 -11.20 -5.01 5.74
C LEU A 66 -12.17 -3.83 5.57
N GLY A 67 -13.48 -4.12 5.60
CA GLY A 67 -14.56 -3.19 5.24
C GLY A 67 -14.55 -1.81 5.94
N GLU A 68 -13.94 -1.72 7.13
CA GLU A 68 -13.86 -0.46 7.90
C GLU A 68 -12.78 0.52 7.40
N SER A 69 -12.07 0.22 6.31
CA SER A 69 -11.03 1.09 5.70
C SER A 69 -9.86 1.51 6.62
N ARG A 70 -9.72 0.83 7.77
CA ARG A 70 -8.68 1.08 8.79
C ARG A 70 -7.89 -0.17 9.16
N THR A 71 -8.23 -1.33 8.60
CA THR A 71 -7.51 -2.57 8.88
C THR A 71 -7.02 -3.16 7.58
N LEU A 72 -5.74 -3.48 7.54
CA LEU A 72 -5.08 -4.19 6.44
C LEU A 72 -4.60 -5.56 6.95
N VAL A 73 -5.00 -6.62 6.26
CA VAL A 73 -4.49 -7.98 6.46
C VAL A 73 -3.53 -8.28 5.31
N PHE A 74 -2.37 -8.82 5.63
CA PHE A 74 -1.35 -9.07 4.61
C PHE A 74 -0.47 -10.28 4.95
N SER A 75 0.06 -10.94 3.93
CA SER A 75 1.09 -11.97 4.09
C SER A 75 2.46 -11.38 3.77
N ALA A 76 3.43 -11.58 4.67
CA ALA A 76 4.78 -11.07 4.45
C ALA A 76 5.85 -11.91 5.15
N THR A 77 7.08 -11.80 4.66
CA THR A 77 8.28 -12.28 5.36
C THR A 77 9.03 -11.05 5.88
N PRO A 78 9.27 -10.91 7.20
CA PRO A 78 10.04 -9.79 7.74
C PRO A 78 11.44 -9.71 7.12
N ALA A 79 12.02 -8.52 7.00
CA ALA A 79 13.37 -8.34 6.42
C ALA A 79 14.45 -9.20 7.10
N ASN A 80 14.33 -9.41 8.42
CA ASN A 80 15.24 -10.22 9.22
C ASN A 80 14.65 -11.60 9.59
N GLY A 81 13.57 -12.02 8.92
CA GLY A 81 12.86 -13.28 9.17
C GLY A 81 12.99 -14.27 8.02
N SER A 82 12.75 -15.55 8.30
CA SER A 82 12.77 -16.63 7.30
C SER A 82 11.39 -17.19 6.97
N LEU A 83 10.36 -16.85 7.75
CA LEU A 83 9.01 -17.38 7.60
C LEU A 83 8.03 -16.29 7.21
N SER A 84 7.18 -16.61 6.24
CA SER A 84 6.01 -15.80 5.91
C SER A 84 4.93 -16.00 6.96
N ASN A 85 4.31 -14.90 7.41
CA ASN A 85 3.18 -14.92 8.34
C ASN A 85 2.03 -14.07 7.78
N ILE A 86 0.84 -14.26 8.35
CA ILE A 86 -0.29 -13.36 8.17
C ILE A 86 -0.25 -12.31 9.28
N TYR A 87 -0.28 -11.05 8.88
CA TYR A 87 -0.27 -9.89 9.76
C TYR A 87 -1.59 -9.13 9.65
N ARG A 88 -1.90 -8.38 10.72
CA ARG A 88 -2.97 -7.40 10.75
C ARG A 88 -2.39 -6.07 11.22
N ALA A 89 -2.55 -5.02 10.44
CA ALA A 89 -2.19 -3.65 10.82
C ALA A 89 -3.44 -2.77 10.92
N THR A 90 -3.46 -1.93 11.95
CA THR A 90 -4.42 -0.82 12.05
C THR A 90 -3.79 0.40 11.39
N ILE A 91 -4.46 0.93 10.39
CA ILE A 91 -4.02 2.09 9.62
C ILE A 91 -4.65 3.35 10.24
N PRO A 92 -3.85 4.38 10.55
CA PRO A 92 -4.32 5.65 11.12
C PRO A 92 -5.38 6.36 10.26
#